data_AF-P0DKM7-F1
#
_entry.id   AF-P0DKM7-F1
#
_cell.length_a   1.000
_cell.length_b   1.000
_cell.length_c   1.000
_cell.angle_alpha   90.00
_cell.angle_beta   90.00
_cell.angle_gamma   90.00
#
_symmetry.space_group_name_H-M   'P 1'
#
loop_
_entity.id
_entity.type
_entity.pdbx_description
1 polymer ?
#
loop_
_entity_poly.entity_id
_entity_poly.type
_entity_poly.pdbx_seq_one_letter_code
_entity_poly.pdbx_strand_id
1 'polypeptide(L)' 'MKVYCLLLVLLVGLVSQAHGKPTKRCLSVCSAEYEPVCGSDGKTYANKCHLMTEACWSPTSITLVHEGKC' A
#
# COMPACT_ATOMS: atom_id res chain seq x y z
N MET A 1 -35.04 30.83 -2.64
CA MET A 1 -34.60 30.01 -1.48
C MET A 1 -34.38 28.52 -1.78
N LYS A 2 -35.26 27.80 -2.50
CA LYS A 2 -35.06 26.36 -2.82
C LYS A 2 -33.75 26.05 -3.57
N VAL A 3 -33.42 26.86 -4.58
CA VAL A 3 -32.23 26.65 -5.45
C VAL A 3 -30.91 26.73 -4.66
N TYR A 4 -30.80 27.66 -3.71
CA TYR A 4 -29.59 27.80 -2.89
C TYR A 4 -29.37 26.59 -1.98
N CYS A 5 -30.46 26.03 -1.43
CA CYS A 5 -30.40 24.80 -0.66
C CYS A 5 -29.92 23.61 -1.51
N LEU A 6 -30.45 23.47 -2.72
CA LEU A 6 -29.99 22.42 -3.65
C LEU A 6 -28.50 22.59 -4.02
N LEU A 7 -28.05 23.81 -4.31
CA LEU A 7 -26.64 24.09 -4.59
C LEU A 7 -25.74 23.77 -3.38
N LEU A 8 -26.15 24.15 -2.16
CA LEU A 8 -25.40 23.82 -0.95
C LEU A 8 -25.33 22.30 -0.72
N VAL A 9 -26.43 21.57 -0.89
CA VAL A 9 -26.44 20.10 -0.74
C VAL A 9 -25.53 19.43 -1.76
N LEU A 10 -25.51 19.91 -3.02
CA LEU A 10 -24.58 19.41 -4.04
C LEU A 10 -23.12 19.69 -3.67
N LEU A 11 -22.80 20.89 -3.17
CA LEU A 11 -21.45 21.24 -2.73
C LEU A 11 -21.00 20.39 -1.53
N VAL A 12 -21.85 20.22 -0.52
CA VAL A 12 -21.57 19.39 0.65
C VAL A 12 -21.40 17.92 0.24
N GLY A 13 -22.22 17.41 -0.68
CA GLY A 13 -22.11 16.03 -1.18
C GLY A 13 -20.79 15.77 -1.92
N LEU A 14 -20.28 16.75 -2.68
CA LEU A 14 -19.00 16.64 -3.39
C LEU A 14 -17.78 16.66 -2.45
N VAL A 15 -17.87 17.30 -1.27
CA VAL A 15 -16.72 17.41 -0.34
C VAL A 15 -16.66 16.29 0.71
N SER A 16 -17.68 15.44 0.83
CA SER A 16 -17.86 14.58 2.03
C SER A 16 -17.27 13.16 1.93
N GLN A 17 -16.26 12.89 1.10
CA GLN A 17 -15.63 11.55 1.02
C GLN A 17 -14.18 11.54 1.52
N ALA A 18 -13.99 11.80 2.82
CA ALA A 18 -12.74 11.47 3.51
C ALA A 18 -12.99 10.31 4.48
N HIS A 19 -13.31 9.12 3.94
CA HIS A 19 -13.30 7.90 4.73
C HIS A 19 -11.86 7.60 5.15
N GLY A 20 -11.58 7.58 6.46
CA GLY A 20 -10.26 7.27 7.01
C GLY A 20 -9.73 5.95 6.44
N LYS A 21 -8.54 5.97 5.84
CA LYS A 21 -7.90 4.78 5.25
C LYS A 21 -7.65 3.76 6.38
N PRO A 22 -8.03 2.48 6.23
CA PRO A 22 -7.70 1.47 7.23
C PRO A 22 -6.19 1.40 7.43
N THR A 23 -5.74 1.46 8.68
CA THR A 23 -4.32 1.33 9.03
C THR A 23 -3.89 -0.10 8.75
N LYS A 24 -3.19 -0.34 7.65
CA LYS A 24 -2.57 -1.63 7.35
C LYS A 24 -1.47 -1.88 8.38
N ARG A 25 -1.53 -2.99 9.12
CA ARG A 25 -0.46 -3.42 10.02
C ARG A 25 0.47 -4.35 9.25
N CYS A 26 1.67 -3.87 8.96
CA CYS A 26 2.72 -4.67 8.33
C CYS A 26 3.75 -5.10 9.35
N LEU A 27 4.49 -6.16 9.04
CA LEU A 27 5.61 -6.59 9.84
C LEU A 27 6.68 -5.48 9.87
N SER A 28 7.23 -5.17 11.04
CA SER A 28 8.22 -4.10 11.21
C SER A 28 9.63 -4.62 11.50
N VAL A 29 9.78 -5.92 11.76
CA VAL A 29 11.06 -6.54 12.14
C VAL A 29 11.28 -7.78 11.29
N CYS A 30 12.42 -7.80 10.61
CA CYS A 30 12.92 -8.95 9.85
C CYS A 30 14.26 -9.40 10.43
N SER A 31 14.61 -10.67 10.21
CA SER A 31 15.97 -11.15 10.52
C SER A 31 17.01 -10.40 9.67
N ALA A 32 18.22 -10.29 10.20
CA ALA A 32 19.36 -9.72 9.48
C ALA A 32 20.04 -10.72 8.53
N GLU A 33 19.44 -11.90 8.35
CA GLU A 33 19.94 -12.94 7.46
C GLU A 33 19.81 -12.51 6.00
N TYR A 34 20.88 -12.75 5.22
CA TYR A 34 20.93 -12.35 3.82
C TYR A 34 20.66 -13.56 2.91
N GLU A 35 19.41 -13.68 2.48
CA GLU A 35 18.90 -14.69 1.55
C GLU A 35 18.12 -13.99 0.44
N PRO A 36 18.81 -13.37 -0.53
CA PRO A 36 18.20 -12.42 -1.45
C PRO A 36 17.08 -13.05 -2.28
N VAL A 37 16.05 -12.25 -2.58
CA VAL A 37 14.93 -12.64 -3.46
C VAL A 37 14.57 -11.54 -4.44
N CYS A 38 14.10 -11.92 -5.64
CA CYS A 38 13.64 -10.99 -6.66
C CYS A 38 12.12 -10.80 -6.59
N GLY A 39 11.67 -9.55 -6.42
CA GLY A 39 10.25 -9.19 -6.43
C GLY A 39 9.72 -8.87 -7.83
N SER A 40 8.40 -8.89 -7.98
CA SER A 40 7.71 -8.58 -9.25
C SER A 40 7.83 -7.11 -9.67
N ASP A 41 8.36 -6.26 -8.79
CA ASP A 41 8.73 -4.88 -9.09
C ASP A 41 10.18 -4.75 -9.60
N GLY A 42 10.88 -5.87 -9.82
CA GLY A 42 12.25 -5.92 -10.33
C GLY A 42 13.33 -5.55 -9.30
N LYS A 43 12.98 -5.47 -8.01
CA LYS A 43 13.94 -5.18 -6.94
C LYS A 43 14.38 -6.44 -6.21
N THR A 44 15.66 -6.45 -5.83
CA THR A 44 16.20 -7.44 -4.90
C THR A 44 15.88 -7.04 -3.47
N TYR A 45 15.27 -7.95 -2.71
CA TYR A 45 15.06 -7.81 -1.26
C TYR A 45 16.05 -8.68 -0.50
N ALA A 46 16.50 -8.22 0.67
CA ALA A 46 17.51 -8.92 1.46
C ALA A 46 17.09 -10.33 1.91
N ASN A 47 15.79 -10.53 2.13
CA ASN A 47 15.17 -11.83 2.34
C ASN A 47 13.64 -11.76 2.10
N LYS A 48 12.96 -12.90 2.17
CA LYS A 48 11.49 -13.01 1.99
C LYS A 48 10.70 -12.11 2.95
N CYS A 49 11.19 -11.91 4.18
CA CYS A 49 10.53 -11.03 5.15
C CYS A 49 10.52 -9.57 4.67
N HIS A 50 11.66 -9.07 4.18
CA HIS A 50 11.75 -7.71 3.64
C HIS A 50 10.84 -7.52 2.42
N LEU A 51 10.75 -8.51 1.52
CA LEU A 51 9.81 -8.47 0.40
C LEU A 51 8.36 -8.35 0.89
N MET A 52 7.96 -9.16 1.88
CA MET A 52 6.59 -9.15 2.40
C MET A 52 6.24 -7.85 3.12
N THR A 53 7.18 -7.29 3.88
CA THR A 53 7.01 -5.98 4.54
C THR A 53 6.79 -4.88 3.51
N GLU A 54 7.58 -4.86 2.44
CA GLU A 54 7.47 -3.88 1.36
C GLU A 54 6.19 -4.08 0.53
N ALA A 55 5.84 -5.33 0.19
CA ALA A 55 4.56 -5.68 -0.44
C ALA A 55 3.36 -5.24 0.42
N CYS A 56 3.53 -5.23 1.74
CA CYS A 56 2.51 -4.76 2.65
C CYS A 56 2.37 -3.22 2.62
N TRP A 57 3.43 -2.44 2.46
CA TRP A 57 3.29 -0.98 2.36
C TRP A 57 2.99 -0.47 0.96
N SER A 58 3.32 -1.26 -0.07
CA SER A 58 3.14 -0.88 -1.47
C SER A 58 1.65 -0.72 -1.85
N PRO A 59 1.31 0.30 -2.67
CA PRO A 59 -0.01 0.39 -3.30
C PRO A 59 -0.23 -0.70 -4.36
N THR A 60 0.84 -1.33 -4.85
CA THR A 60 0.82 -2.43 -5.81
C THR A 60 1.11 -3.77 -5.12
N SER A 61 0.52 -4.84 -5.63
CA SER A 61 0.81 -6.20 -5.16
C SER A 61 2.19 -6.64 -5.65
N ILE A 62 3.19 -6.63 -4.77
CA ILE A 62 4.53 -7.16 -5.05
C ILE A 62 4.53 -8.65 -4.72
N THR A 63 4.89 -9.50 -5.68
CA THR A 63 5.00 -10.95 -5.50
C THR A 63 6.45 -11.40 -5.63
N LEU A 64 6.79 -12.54 -5.02
CA LEU A 64 8.07 -13.20 -5.25
C LEU A 64 8.13 -13.74 -6.69
N VAL A 65 9.21 -13.45 -7.42
CA VAL A 65 9.47 -14.03 -8.75
C VAL A 65 10.37 -15.25 -8.62
N HIS A 66 11.56 -15.09 -8.03
CA HIS A 66 12.49 -16.18 -7.77
C HIS A 66 13.42 -15.87 -6.59
N GLU A 67 14.08 -16.92 -6.09
CA GLU A 67 15.17 -16.79 -5.10
C GLU A 67 16.46 -16.32 -5.78
N GLY A 68 17.31 -15.61 -5.05
CA GLY A 68 18.46 -14.88 -5.58
C GLY A 68 18.17 -13.41 -5.89
N LYS A 69 19.19 -12.68 -6.32
CA LYS A 69 19.05 -11.29 -6.77
C LYS A 69 18.29 -11.23 -8.09
N CYS A 70 17.57 -10.14 -8.34
CA CYS A 70 17.33 -9.69 -9.71
C CYS A 70 18.68 -9.26 -10.33
#